data_AF-A0A077LJR0-F1
#
_entry.id   AF-A0A077LJR0-F1
#
_cell.length_a   1.000
_cell.length_b   1.000
_cell.length_c   1.000
_cell.angle_alpha   90.00
_cell.angle_beta   90.00
_cell.angle_gamma   90.00
#
_symmetry.space_group_name_H-M   'P 1'
#
loop_
_entity.id
_entity.type
_entity.pdbx_description
1 polymer ?
#
loop_
_entity_poly.entity_id
_entity_poly.type
_entity_poly.pdbx_seq_one_letter_code
_entity_poly.pdbx_strand_id
1 'polypeptide(L)'
;MFDMRATACNKQSGFTLVELLVTVAVVGILAAIAIPSYESYVTKSKIKGAQSDLAALSLVMENFYQKQLKYPTNTASTTAESRCVAATGTTTCSVSGWQPSQDGFIYKIVTATASTYKLEALGSSGKVNGCSITLTQDNVRAIASCSGYNGGWQ
;
A
#
# COMPACT_ATOMS: atom_id res chain seq x y z
N MET A 1 39.94 -39.86 46.04
CA MET A 1 39.40 -38.49 46.04
C MET A 1 38.36 -38.41 44.93
N PHE A 2 37.11 -38.78 45.24
CA PHE A 2 35.99 -38.68 44.29
C PHE A 2 35.07 -37.57 44.80
N ASP A 3 35.08 -36.45 44.08
CA ASP A 3 34.28 -35.27 44.35
C ASP A 3 32.85 -35.53 43.84
N MET A 4 31.90 -35.67 44.77
CA MET A 4 30.49 -35.90 44.46
C MET A 4 29.85 -34.56 44.16
N ARG A 5 30.00 -34.09 42.92
CA ARG A 5 29.31 -32.89 42.42
C ARG A 5 27.80 -33.12 42.49
N ALA A 6 27.15 -32.47 43.45
CA ALA A 6 25.70 -32.40 43.53
C ALA A 6 25.15 -31.61 42.35
N THR A 7 24.48 -32.31 41.43
CA THR A 7 23.73 -31.69 40.35
C THR A 7 22.49 -31.02 40.95
N ALA A 8 22.43 -29.69 40.93
CA ALA A 8 21.25 -28.95 41.38
C ALA A 8 20.03 -29.35 40.54
N CYS A 9 19.00 -29.89 41.20
CA CYS A 9 17.70 -30.15 40.57
C CYS A 9 17.04 -28.79 40.27
N ASN A 10 16.99 -28.45 38.99
CA ASN A 10 16.27 -27.29 38.49
C ASN A 10 14.76 -27.54 38.68
N LYS A 11 14.13 -26.89 39.66
CA LYS A 11 12.68 -26.96 39.86
C LYS A 11 11.98 -26.33 38.66
N GLN A 12 11.46 -27.15 37.75
CA GLN A 12 10.58 -26.67 36.69
C GLN A 12 9.28 -26.15 37.32
N SER A 13 9.13 -24.84 37.37
CA SER A 13 7.88 -24.16 37.68
C SER A 13 6.97 -24.24 36.45
N GLY A 14 5.92 -25.05 36.51
CA GLY A 14 4.87 -25.09 35.49
C GLY A 14 3.78 -24.05 35.76
N PHE A 15 3.14 -23.56 34.70
CA PHE A 15 1.93 -22.72 34.80
C PHE A 15 0.74 -23.53 35.32
N THR A 16 -0.10 -22.93 36.15
CA THR A 16 -1.36 -23.55 36.57
C THR A 16 -2.42 -23.46 35.46
N LEU A 17 -3.33 -24.44 35.39
CA LEU A 17 -4.45 -24.41 34.44
C LEU A 17 -5.35 -23.18 34.63
N VAL A 18 -5.47 -22.69 35.88
CA VAL A 18 -6.27 -21.51 36.19
C VAL A 18 -5.60 -20.21 35.70
N GLU A 19 -4.27 -20.09 35.80
CA GLU A 19 -3.53 -18.95 35.22
C GLU A 19 -3.72 -18.89 33.70
N LEU A 20 -3.64 -20.05 33.04
CA LEU A 20 -3.86 -20.12 31.60
C LEU A 20 -5.31 -19.73 31.24
N LEU A 21 -6.30 -20.17 32.00
CA LEU A 21 -7.70 -19.83 31.72
C LEU A 21 -7.97 -18.31 31.84
N VAL A 22 -7.48 -17.69 32.92
CA VAL A 22 -7.69 -16.24 33.13
C VAL A 22 -6.91 -15.42 32.10
N THR A 23 -5.68 -15.81 31.77
CA THR A 23 -4.89 -15.08 30.76
C THR A 23 -5.52 -15.14 29.38
N VAL A 24 -6.00 -16.30 28.94
CA VAL A 24 -6.66 -16.42 27.63
C VAL A 24 -7.97 -15.63 27.61
N ALA A 25 -8.71 -15.58 28.73
CA ALA A 25 -9.92 -14.77 28.85
C ALA A 25 -9.63 -13.26 28.70
N VAL A 26 -8.59 -12.74 29.36
CA VAL A 26 -8.19 -11.33 29.25
C VAL A 26 -7.67 -11.02 27.84
N VAL A 27 -6.83 -11.88 27.26
CA VAL A 27 -6.33 -11.70 25.88
C VAL A 27 -7.48 -11.73 24.87
N GLY A 28 -8.50 -12.57 25.08
CA GLY A 28 -9.69 -12.62 24.23
C GLY A 28 -10.46 -11.30 24.20
N ILE A 29 -10.65 -10.66 25.36
CA ILE A 29 -11.32 -9.35 25.46
C ILE A 29 -10.52 -8.27 24.72
N LEU A 30 -9.20 -8.23 24.94
CA LEU A 30 -8.34 -7.25 24.28
C LEU A 30 -8.30 -7.46 22.76
N ALA A 31 -8.21 -8.71 22.30
CA ALA A 31 -8.18 -9.06 20.88
C ALA A 31 -9.46 -8.61 20.15
N ALA A 32 -10.63 -8.75 20.78
CA ALA A 32 -11.91 -8.35 20.19
C ALA A 32 -11.96 -6.86 19.81
N ILE A 33 -11.31 -5.99 20.58
CA ILE A 33 -11.25 -4.54 20.32
C ILE A 33 -10.06 -4.21 19.41
N ALA A 34 -8.92 -4.84 19.63
CA ALA A 34 -7.67 -4.52 18.95
C ALA A 34 -7.67 -4.88 17.46
N ILE A 35 -8.21 -6.04 17.08
CA ILE A 35 -8.19 -6.55 15.70
C ILE A 35 -8.86 -5.57 14.70
N PRO A 36 -10.14 -5.16 14.87
CA PRO A 36 -10.78 -4.26 13.90
C PRO A 36 -10.11 -2.89 13.80
N SER A 37 -9.58 -2.39 14.92
CA SER A 37 -8.81 -1.13 14.94
C SER A 37 -7.51 -1.24 14.16
N TYR A 38 -6.76 -2.34 14.35
CA TYR A 38 -5.51 -2.60 13.64
C TYR A 38 -5.73 -2.75 12.13
N GLU A 39 -6.74 -3.51 11.70
CA GLU A 39 -7.08 -3.65 10.28
C GLU A 39 -7.40 -2.30 9.63
N SER A 40 -8.15 -1.44 10.33
CA SER A 40 -8.47 -0.09 9.87
C SER A 40 -7.22 0.78 9.76
N TYR A 41 -6.29 0.68 10.70
CA TYR A 41 -5.02 1.40 10.66
C TYR A 41 -4.16 0.98 9.47
N VAL A 42 -3.99 -0.33 9.24
CA VAL A 42 -3.24 -0.86 8.10
C VAL A 42 -3.88 -0.43 6.78
N THR A 43 -5.21 -0.47 6.68
CA THR A 43 -5.95 -0.01 5.49
C THR A 43 -5.68 1.46 5.19
N LYS A 44 -5.74 2.33 6.20
CA LYS A 44 -5.41 3.76 6.07
C LYS A 44 -3.96 3.98 5.65
N SER A 45 -3.03 3.19 6.18
CA SER A 45 -1.61 3.24 5.82
C SER A 45 -1.39 2.88 4.35
N LYS A 46 -2.03 1.80 3.86
CA LYS A 46 -1.96 1.40 2.45
C LYS A 46 -2.50 2.47 1.52
N ILE A 47 -3.66 3.04 1.87
CA ILE A 47 -4.26 4.14 1.10
C ILE A 47 -3.28 5.29 1.00
N LYS A 48 -2.73 5.78 2.13
CA LYS A 48 -1.73 6.86 2.16
C LYS A 48 -0.50 6.57 1.31
N GLY A 49 0.05 5.36 1.41
CA GLY A 49 1.19 4.98 0.57
C GLY A 49 0.85 4.99 -0.92
N ALA A 50 -0.38 4.61 -1.31
CA ALA A 50 -0.82 4.70 -2.70
C ALA A 50 -0.98 6.15 -3.19
N GLN A 51 -1.32 7.09 -2.30
CA GLN A 51 -1.29 8.53 -2.60
C GLN A 51 0.14 8.99 -2.91
N SER A 52 1.10 8.59 -2.09
CA SER A 52 2.52 8.88 -2.31
C SER A 52 3.06 8.26 -3.60
N ASP A 53 2.71 7.01 -3.87
CA ASP A 53 3.09 6.33 -5.11
C ASP A 53 2.51 7.04 -6.35
N LEU A 54 1.26 7.50 -6.30
CA LEU A 54 0.66 8.31 -7.36
C LEU A 54 1.34 9.67 -7.53
N ALA A 55 1.69 10.35 -6.45
CA ALA A 55 2.43 11.61 -6.50
C ALA A 55 3.84 11.42 -7.08
N ALA A 56 4.48 10.28 -6.82
CA ALA A 56 5.74 9.93 -7.47
C ALA A 56 5.53 9.68 -8.98
N LEU A 57 4.44 9.03 -9.38
CA LEU A 57 4.13 8.79 -10.79
C LEU A 57 3.87 10.11 -11.53
N SER A 58 3.10 11.02 -10.93
CA SER A 58 2.85 12.35 -11.52
C SER A 58 4.15 13.11 -11.71
N LEU A 59 5.09 13.03 -10.77
CA LEU A 59 6.41 13.66 -10.92
C LEU A 59 7.15 13.13 -12.16
N VAL A 60 7.09 11.82 -12.46
CA VAL A 60 7.72 11.29 -13.68
C VAL A 60 6.99 11.77 -14.94
N MET A 61 5.67 11.88 -14.90
CA MET A 61 4.87 12.46 -16.00
C MET A 61 5.26 13.92 -16.25
N GLU A 62 5.42 14.75 -15.21
CA GLU A 62 5.88 16.13 -15.33
C GLU A 62 7.30 16.23 -15.87
N ASN A 63 8.22 15.38 -15.39
CA ASN A 63 9.58 15.34 -15.91
C ASN A 63 9.63 15.00 -17.41
N PHE A 64 8.72 14.14 -17.88
CA PHE A 64 8.60 13.85 -19.30
C PHE A 64 8.11 15.07 -20.08
N TYR A 65 7.09 15.77 -19.56
CA TYR A 65 6.59 17.00 -20.17
C TYR A 65 7.68 18.07 -20.29
N GLN A 66 8.51 18.25 -19.26
CA GLN A 66 9.63 19.21 -19.31
C GLN A 66 10.65 18.88 -20.42
N LYS A 67 10.79 17.60 -20.80
CA LYS A 67 11.74 17.16 -21.84
C LYS A 67 11.15 17.18 -23.25
N GLN A 68 9.85 16.89 -23.37
CA GLN A 68 9.19 16.64 -24.66
C GLN A 68 8.12 17.67 -25.02
N LEU A 69 7.79 18.59 -24.09
CA LEU A 69 6.72 19.59 -24.18
C LEU A 69 5.34 18.98 -24.45
N LYS A 70 5.17 17.70 -24.11
CA LYS A 70 3.94 16.94 -24.19
C LYS A 70 3.97 15.80 -23.19
N TYR A 71 2.82 15.41 -22.67
CA TYR A 71 2.71 14.16 -21.91
C TYR A 71 2.67 12.95 -22.87
N PRO A 72 2.96 11.75 -22.36
CA PRO A 72 2.71 10.51 -23.11
C PRO A 72 1.22 10.40 -23.42
N THR A 73 0.88 9.91 -24.61
CA THR A 73 -0.51 9.70 -25.05
C THR A 73 -1.01 8.29 -24.83
N ASN A 74 -0.19 7.43 -24.22
CA ASN A 74 -0.51 6.04 -23.96
C ASN A 74 -1.12 5.89 -22.58
N THR A 75 -2.28 5.25 -22.52
CA THR A 75 -2.89 4.81 -21.27
C THR A 75 -2.22 3.54 -20.76
N ALA A 76 -2.34 3.28 -19.46
CA ALA A 76 -1.87 2.07 -18.80
C ALA A 76 -2.99 1.54 -17.90
N SER A 77 -3.32 0.27 -18.03
CA SER A 77 -4.36 -0.42 -17.25
C SER A 77 -3.79 -1.30 -16.16
N THR A 78 -2.49 -1.59 -16.20
CA THR A 78 -1.80 -2.38 -15.19
C THR A 78 -0.62 -1.62 -14.58
N THR A 79 -0.25 -1.99 -13.36
CA THR A 79 0.94 -1.43 -12.70
C THR A 79 2.22 -1.69 -13.52
N ALA A 80 2.30 -2.82 -14.22
CA ALA A 80 3.44 -3.15 -15.06
C ALA A 80 3.56 -2.20 -16.26
N GLU A 81 2.44 -1.88 -16.92
CA GLU A 81 2.40 -0.88 -18.00
C GLU A 81 2.75 0.52 -17.48
N SER A 82 2.32 0.87 -16.26
CA SER A 82 2.64 2.18 -15.66
C SER A 82 4.13 2.34 -15.29
N ARG A 83 4.90 1.25 -15.13
CA ARG A 83 6.37 1.30 -14.91
C ARG A 83 7.14 1.69 -16.18
N CYS A 84 6.57 1.39 -17.35
CA CYS A 84 7.15 1.69 -18.65
C CYS A 84 6.03 2.03 -19.62
N VAL A 85 5.75 3.33 -19.77
CA VAL A 85 4.76 3.79 -20.77
C VAL A 85 5.45 3.80 -22.12
N ALA A 86 5.39 2.70 -22.85
CA ALA A 86 5.92 2.62 -24.21
C ALA A 86 5.01 3.37 -25.18
N ALA A 87 5.60 4.06 -26.16
CA ALA A 87 4.83 4.57 -27.29
C ALA A 87 4.36 3.38 -28.14
N THR A 88 3.13 3.45 -28.66
CA THR A 88 2.52 2.35 -29.43
C THR A 88 3.46 1.85 -30.54
N GLY A 89 3.83 0.57 -30.49
CA GLY A 89 4.69 -0.06 -31.50
C GLY A 89 6.20 0.11 -31.30
N THR A 90 6.65 0.61 -30.14
CA THR A 90 8.09 0.68 -29.79
C THR A 90 8.39 0.02 -28.45
N THR A 91 9.62 -0.45 -28.27
CA THR A 91 10.11 -1.03 -27.00
C THR A 91 10.70 0.04 -26.05
N THR A 92 10.76 1.29 -26.50
CA THR A 92 11.32 2.41 -25.73
C THR A 92 10.30 2.99 -24.76
N CYS A 93 10.62 2.95 -23.46
CA CYS A 93 9.82 3.57 -22.41
C CYS A 93 9.89 5.10 -22.50
N SER A 94 8.74 5.75 -22.64
CA SER A 94 8.62 7.21 -22.58
C SER A 94 8.68 7.69 -21.12
N VAL A 95 8.02 6.95 -20.22
CA VAL A 95 8.05 7.18 -18.77
C VAL A 95 8.66 5.94 -18.13
N SER A 96 9.75 6.10 -17.40
CA SER A 96 10.48 5.02 -16.73
C SER A 96 11.06 5.49 -15.38
N GLY A 97 11.44 4.54 -14.53
CA GLY A 97 12.04 4.82 -13.22
C GLY A 97 11.03 5.01 -12.08
N TRP A 98 9.73 4.99 -12.38
CA TRP A 98 8.70 4.88 -11.36
C TRP A 98 8.45 3.42 -10.96
N GLN A 99 8.33 3.17 -9.66
CA GLN A 99 7.90 1.89 -9.10
C GLN A 99 7.11 2.15 -7.82
N PRO A 100 5.94 1.51 -7.64
CA PRO A 100 5.16 1.70 -6.43
C PRO A 100 5.77 0.94 -5.26
N SER A 101 5.64 1.50 -4.07
CA SER A 101 6.03 0.89 -2.81
C SER A 101 4.89 0.09 -2.17
N GLN A 102 3.63 0.42 -2.49
CA GLN A 102 2.46 -0.21 -1.90
C GLN A 102 1.90 -1.35 -2.74
N ASP A 103 1.53 -2.42 -2.05
CA ASP A 103 0.78 -3.54 -2.59
C ASP A 103 -0.74 -3.38 -2.33
N GLY A 104 -1.55 -4.12 -3.09
CA GLY A 104 -3.02 -4.09 -3.02
C GLY A 104 -3.67 -3.01 -3.89
N PHE A 105 -2.89 -2.30 -4.70
CA PHE A 105 -3.37 -1.32 -5.68
C PHE A 105 -2.83 -1.61 -7.08
N ILE A 106 -3.67 -1.39 -8.08
CA ILE A 106 -3.30 -1.35 -9.50
C ILE A 106 -3.19 0.12 -9.90
N TYR A 107 -2.01 0.52 -10.37
CA TYR A 107 -1.74 1.89 -10.80
C TYR A 107 -1.92 2.02 -12.30
N LYS A 108 -2.73 2.98 -12.70
CA LYS A 108 -3.24 3.16 -14.06
C LYS A 108 -3.04 4.60 -14.53
N ILE A 109 -2.85 4.74 -15.83
CA ILE A 109 -2.95 6.00 -16.55
C ILE A 109 -4.26 5.93 -17.34
N VAL A 110 -5.31 6.52 -16.79
CA VAL A 110 -6.70 6.42 -17.29
C VAL A 110 -6.94 7.34 -18.46
N THR A 111 -6.32 8.53 -18.44
CA THR A 111 -6.38 9.50 -19.53
C THR A 111 -4.96 9.97 -19.81
N ALA A 112 -4.61 10.05 -21.09
CA ALA A 112 -3.28 10.40 -21.55
C ALA A 112 -3.42 11.16 -22.88
N THR A 113 -3.24 12.47 -22.86
CA THR A 113 -3.19 13.32 -24.05
C THR A 113 -1.88 14.10 -24.08
N ALA A 114 -1.60 14.88 -25.12
CA ALA A 114 -0.39 15.70 -25.14
C ALA A 114 -0.34 16.77 -24.02
N SER A 115 -1.48 17.16 -23.46
CA SER A 115 -1.59 18.26 -22.48
C SER A 115 -2.26 17.87 -21.16
N THR A 116 -2.85 16.68 -21.04
CA THR A 116 -3.58 16.26 -19.85
C THR A 116 -3.30 14.79 -19.51
N TYR A 117 -3.38 14.46 -18.22
CA TYR A 117 -3.39 13.08 -17.78
C TYR A 117 -4.28 12.88 -16.55
N LYS A 118 -4.73 11.64 -16.37
CA LYS A 118 -5.38 11.19 -15.15
C LYS A 118 -4.75 9.89 -14.69
N LEU A 119 -4.18 9.90 -13.50
CA LEU A 119 -3.66 8.73 -12.84
C LEU A 119 -4.71 8.17 -11.88
N GLU A 120 -4.74 6.84 -11.74
CA GLU A 120 -5.63 6.16 -10.81
C GLU A 120 -4.87 5.03 -10.09
N ALA A 121 -4.99 4.96 -8.78
CA ALA A 121 -4.67 3.77 -8.00
C ALA A 121 -6.00 3.10 -7.60
N LEU A 122 -6.25 1.93 -8.17
CA LEU A 122 -7.45 1.13 -7.91
C LEU A 122 -7.10 -0.02 -6.98
N GLY A 123 -7.72 -0.05 -5.80
CA GLY A 123 -7.52 -1.13 -4.85
C GLY A 123 -8.06 -2.44 -5.39
N SER A 124 -7.22 -3.47 -5.37
CA SER A 124 -7.47 -4.75 -6.07
C SER A 124 -7.79 -5.91 -5.14
N SER A 125 -7.60 -5.75 -3.82
CA SER A 125 -7.80 -6.83 -2.86
C SER A 125 -8.06 -6.32 -1.44
N GLY A 126 -8.55 -7.22 -0.58
CA GLY A 126 -8.77 -6.96 0.84
C GLY A 126 -9.73 -5.79 1.10
N LYS A 127 -9.48 -5.05 2.18
CA LYS A 127 -10.31 -3.91 2.63
C LYS A 127 -10.20 -2.67 1.74
N VAL A 128 -9.22 -2.61 0.84
CA VAL A 128 -9.08 -1.54 -0.15
C VAL A 128 -9.73 -1.90 -1.50
N ASN A 129 -10.28 -3.11 -1.66
CA ASN A 129 -10.87 -3.51 -2.94
C ASN A 129 -11.96 -2.52 -3.40
N GLY A 130 -11.82 -2.01 -4.62
CA GLY A 130 -12.73 -1.00 -5.18
C GLY A 130 -12.47 0.45 -4.76
N CYS A 131 -11.51 0.70 -3.85
CA CYS A 131 -11.04 2.04 -3.51
C CYS A 131 -10.35 2.65 -4.73
N SER A 132 -10.84 3.80 -5.21
CA SER A 132 -10.24 4.53 -6.33
C SER A 132 -9.65 5.83 -5.82
N ILE A 133 -8.37 6.03 -6.08
CA ILE A 133 -7.61 7.23 -5.75
C ILE A 133 -7.12 7.82 -7.05
N THR A 134 -7.38 9.11 -7.30
CA THR A 134 -7.02 9.74 -8.58
C THR A 134 -6.27 11.04 -8.40
N LEU A 135 -5.38 11.30 -9.36
CA LEU A 135 -4.59 12.53 -9.47
C LEU A 135 -4.55 12.97 -10.93
N THR A 136 -4.81 14.25 -11.20
CA THR A 136 -4.70 14.86 -12.53
C THR A 136 -3.50 15.80 -12.63
N GLN A 137 -3.18 16.25 -13.85
CA GLN A 137 -2.12 17.23 -14.10
C GLN A 137 -2.35 18.57 -13.39
N ASP A 138 -3.62 18.93 -13.16
CA ASP A 138 -4.01 20.16 -12.44
C ASP A 138 -3.92 19.99 -10.92
N ASN A 139 -3.29 18.91 -10.46
CA ASN A 139 -3.19 18.55 -9.05
C ASN A 139 -4.57 18.36 -8.38
N VAL A 140 -5.60 17.97 -9.15
CA VAL A 140 -6.91 17.60 -8.60
C VAL A 140 -6.82 16.19 -8.04
N ARG A 141 -7.11 16.08 -6.74
CA ARG A 141 -6.91 14.89 -5.91
C ARG A 141 -8.27 14.39 -5.46
N ALA A 142 -8.60 13.14 -5.75
CA ALA A 142 -9.88 12.57 -5.34
C ALA A 142 -9.72 11.14 -4.83
N ILE A 143 -10.59 10.78 -3.87
CA ILE A 143 -10.66 9.46 -3.26
C ILE A 143 -12.13 9.05 -3.27
N ALA A 144 -12.41 7.85 -3.76
CA ALA A 144 -13.75 7.32 -3.90
C ALA A 144 -13.79 5.86 -3.47
N SER A 145 -14.92 5.42 -2.90
CA SER A 145 -15.20 4.01 -2.59
C SER A 145 -14.19 3.32 -1.63
N CYS A 146 -13.48 4.10 -0.81
CA CYS A 146 -12.53 3.58 0.18
C CYS A 146 -13.21 3.41 1.54
N SER A 147 -13.74 2.21 1.81
CA SER A 147 -14.46 1.91 3.05
C SER A 147 -13.59 2.16 4.30
N GLY A 148 -14.14 2.87 5.29
CA GLY A 148 -13.45 3.17 6.56
C GLY A 148 -12.34 4.24 6.46
N TYR A 149 -12.17 4.85 5.30
CA TYR A 149 -11.24 5.97 5.10
C TYR A 149 -12.01 7.29 4.97
N ASN A 150 -11.96 8.10 6.03
CA ASN A 150 -12.56 9.44 6.07
C ASN A 150 -11.49 10.55 5.95
N GLY A 151 -10.25 10.19 5.58
CA GLY A 151 -9.17 11.18 5.39
C GLY A 151 -9.30 11.91 4.05
N GLY A 152 -8.73 13.11 3.97
CA GLY A 152 -8.40 13.73 2.68
C GLY A 152 -7.04 13.24 2.18
N TRP A 153 -6.70 13.52 0.93
CA TRP A 153 -5.30 13.46 0.47
C TRP A 153 -4.49 14.48 1.27
N GLN A 154 -3.46 14.03 1.98
CA GLN A 154 -2.50 14.86 2.70
C GLN A 154 -1.09 14.53 2.27
#